data_AF-B3RHG6-F1
#
_entry.id   AF-B3RHG6-F1
#
_cell.length_a   1.000
_cell.length_b   1.000
_cell.length_c   1.000
_cell.angle_alpha   90.00
_cell.angle_beta   90.00
_cell.angle_gamma   90.00
#
_symmetry.space_group_name_H-M   'P 1'
#
loop_
_entity.id
_entity.type
_entity.pdbx_description
1 polymer ?
#
loop_
_entity_poly.entity_id
_entity_poly.type
_entity_poly.pdbx_seq_one_letter_code
_entity_poly.pdbx_strand_id
1 'polypeptide(L)'
;MSLLYIILLFTQFLLPPTDAFDSSANTNIAVYWGQNSAGTQESLATYCESSDADIFLLSFLNQFPTLGLNFANACSDTFSDGLLHCTQIAEDIETCQSLGKKVLLSLGGASGSYLFSDDSQAETFAQTLWDTFGEGTGASERPFDSAVVDGFDFDIENNNEVGYSALATKLRTLFAEGTKQYYLSAAPQCPYPDASVGDLLENADIDFAFIQFYNNYCSVSGQFNWDTWLTYAQTVSPNKNIKLFLGLPGSASAAGSGYISDTSLLESTIADIASSSSFGGIALWDASQAFSNELNGEPYVEILKNLLTSASQTATTTVASSKTSAASTSSASTSQKKTTQSTTSTQSKSKVTLPPTASSAIKTSITQTTKTLTSSTKTKSSLGTTTTESTLNSVAITSMKTTLSSQITSAALVTPQTTTTSIVSSASLQTAITSTLSPATKSSSVVSLQTATTSTLSPTTTSTSSGSTSSDSTARTLAKELNAQYAAGKLNGKSTCTEGEIACSADGKFAVCNHSAWVYMECASGTTCYAYDSGDSVYTQCNFSYLESNYF
;
A
#
# COMPACT_ATOMS: atom_id res chain seq x y z
N MET A 1 -16.98 -34.60 -45.74
CA MET A 1 -16.27 -33.63 -44.86
C MET A 1 -17.34 -32.91 -44.07
N SER A 2 -17.46 -33.27 -42.80
CA SER A 2 -18.64 -33.01 -41.97
C SER A 2 -18.64 -31.59 -41.43
N LEU A 3 -19.83 -30.96 -41.45
CA LEU A 3 -20.16 -29.63 -40.91
C LEU A 3 -19.75 -29.45 -39.44
N LEU A 4 -19.42 -30.54 -38.74
CA LEU A 4 -18.86 -30.56 -37.38
C LEU A 4 -17.44 -29.95 -37.27
N TYR A 5 -16.65 -29.90 -38.34
CA TYR A 5 -15.28 -29.35 -38.27
C TYR A 5 -15.22 -27.82 -38.34
N ILE A 6 -16.31 -27.16 -38.74
CA ILE A 6 -16.36 -25.69 -38.88
C ILE A 6 -16.81 -25.03 -37.56
N ILE A 7 -17.51 -25.76 -36.69
CA ILE A 7 -17.95 -25.24 -35.38
C ILE A 7 -16.82 -25.34 -34.32
N LEU A 8 -15.83 -26.22 -34.52
CA LEU A 8 -14.68 -26.39 -33.62
C LEU A 8 -13.50 -25.42 -33.88
N LEU A 9 -13.64 -24.50 -34.84
CA LEU A 9 -12.61 -23.49 -35.18
C LEU A 9 -13.05 -22.04 -34.88
N PHE A 10 -14.24 -21.84 -34.30
CA PHE A 10 -14.78 -20.51 -33.96
C PHE A 10 -15.15 -20.35 -32.49
N THR A 11 -14.61 -21.18 -31.59
CA THR A 11 -14.38 -20.79 -30.20
C THR A 11 -12.98 -20.21 -30.08
N GLN A 12 -12.69 -19.15 -30.84
CA GLN A 12 -11.72 -18.18 -30.36
C GLN A 12 -12.36 -17.59 -29.12
N PHE A 13 -11.80 -17.92 -27.95
CA PHE A 13 -12.00 -17.19 -26.72
C PHE A 13 -12.03 -15.69 -27.06
N LEU A 14 -13.22 -15.08 -27.05
CA LEU A 14 -13.34 -13.66 -26.75
C LEU A 14 -13.00 -13.57 -25.27
N LEU A 15 -11.70 -13.58 -24.95
CA LEU A 15 -11.28 -12.95 -23.71
C LEU A 15 -11.66 -11.48 -23.89
N PRO A 16 -12.43 -10.88 -22.96
CA PRO A 16 -12.59 -9.44 -22.96
C PRO A 16 -11.19 -8.82 -23.00
N PRO A 17 -10.99 -7.67 -23.67
CA PRO A 17 -9.73 -6.96 -23.59
C PRO A 17 -9.44 -6.70 -22.11
N THR A 18 -8.50 -7.45 -21.54
CA THR A 18 -7.90 -7.09 -20.27
C THR A 18 -7.10 -5.84 -20.56
N ASP A 19 -7.63 -4.68 -20.17
CA ASP A 19 -6.87 -3.44 -20.20
C ASP A 19 -5.64 -3.66 -19.31
N ALA A 20 -4.49 -3.88 -19.96
CA ALA A 20 -3.24 -4.08 -19.27
C ALA A 20 -2.93 -2.83 -18.45
N PHE A 21 -2.38 -3.02 -17.26
CA PHE A 21 -1.98 -1.92 -16.39
C PHE A 21 -1.13 -0.87 -17.14
N ASP A 22 -1.52 0.40 -17.02
CA ASP A 22 -0.78 1.56 -17.49
C ASP A 22 -0.47 2.48 -16.31
N SER A 23 0.79 2.57 -15.90
CA SER A 23 1.22 3.42 -14.79
C SER A 23 1.04 4.92 -15.08
N SER A 24 0.88 5.31 -16.34
CA SER A 24 0.64 6.69 -16.74
C SER A 24 -0.85 7.07 -16.71
N ALA A 25 -1.74 6.07 -16.70
CA ALA A 25 -3.18 6.26 -16.63
C ALA A 25 -3.60 6.88 -15.29
N ASN A 26 -4.76 7.54 -15.32
CA ASN A 26 -5.41 8.15 -14.16
C ASN A 26 -6.70 7.41 -13.77
N THR A 27 -6.84 6.17 -14.24
CA THR A 27 -8.02 5.31 -14.09
C THR A 27 -7.71 4.00 -13.39
N ASN A 28 -6.58 3.94 -12.67
CA ASN A 28 -6.16 2.74 -11.97
C ASN A 28 -6.87 2.64 -10.62
N ILE A 29 -7.23 1.42 -10.24
CA ILE A 29 -7.70 1.06 -8.91
C ILE A 29 -6.63 0.19 -8.27
N ALA A 30 -6.14 0.62 -7.11
CA ALA A 30 -5.28 -0.18 -6.24
C ALA A 30 -6.10 -0.74 -5.08
N VAL A 31 -5.92 -2.00 -4.73
CA VAL A 31 -6.62 -2.62 -3.59
C VAL A 31 -5.63 -3.34 -2.69
N TYR A 32 -5.78 -3.16 -1.38
CA TYR A 32 -5.11 -4.00 -0.40
C TYR A 32 -5.81 -5.37 -0.34
N TRP A 33 -5.05 -6.44 -0.20
CA TRP A 33 -5.58 -7.80 -0.05
C TRP A 33 -4.69 -8.61 0.88
N GLY A 34 -5.29 -9.37 1.80
CA GLY A 34 -4.56 -10.27 2.69
C GLY A 34 -5.02 -10.22 4.14
N GLN A 35 -5.53 -9.07 4.61
CA GLN A 35 -5.95 -8.91 6.02
C GLN A 35 -7.41 -9.23 6.29
N ASN A 36 -8.20 -9.50 5.25
CA ASN A 36 -9.58 -9.94 5.38
C ASN A 36 -10.46 -9.02 6.25
N SER A 37 -10.45 -7.71 5.97
CA SER A 37 -11.21 -6.72 6.74
C SER A 37 -12.72 -7.05 6.82
N ALA A 38 -13.31 -7.64 5.79
CA ALA A 38 -14.72 -8.03 5.74
C ALA A 38 -15.03 -9.41 6.35
N GLY A 39 -14.01 -10.19 6.74
CA GLY A 39 -14.17 -11.58 7.19
C GLY A 39 -14.54 -12.58 6.07
N THR A 40 -14.70 -12.12 4.83
CA THR A 40 -15.17 -12.88 3.66
C THR A 40 -14.18 -12.84 2.48
N GLN A 41 -12.91 -12.54 2.74
CA GLN A 41 -11.85 -12.52 1.73
C GLN A 41 -11.75 -13.85 0.97
N GLU A 42 -11.75 -13.76 -0.35
CA GLU A 42 -11.51 -14.84 -1.29
C GLU A 42 -10.03 -14.92 -1.69
N SER A 43 -9.68 -15.83 -2.60
CA SER A 43 -8.30 -15.93 -3.09
C SER A 43 -7.90 -14.66 -3.85
N LEU A 44 -6.60 -14.43 -3.98
CA LEU A 44 -6.08 -13.27 -4.70
C LEU A 44 -6.51 -13.32 -6.17
N ALA A 45 -6.46 -14.49 -6.79
CA ALA A 45 -6.86 -14.69 -8.18
C ALA A 45 -8.34 -14.30 -8.43
N THR A 46 -9.26 -14.59 -7.50
CA THR A 46 -10.67 -14.18 -7.63
C THR A 46 -10.80 -12.68 -7.89
N TYR A 47 -10.05 -11.85 -7.15
CA TYR A 47 -10.10 -10.41 -7.34
C TYR A 47 -9.36 -9.96 -8.60
N CYS A 48 -8.28 -10.64 -9.00
CA CYS A 48 -7.55 -10.35 -10.23
C CYS A 48 -8.34 -10.68 -11.51
N GLU A 49 -9.24 -11.66 -11.46
CA GLU A 49 -10.15 -12.01 -12.55
C GLU A 49 -11.22 -10.94 -12.79
N SER A 50 -11.48 -10.07 -11.81
CA SER A 50 -12.29 -8.88 -12.02
C SER A 50 -11.55 -7.81 -12.86
N SER A 51 -12.33 -7.06 -13.63
CA SER A 51 -11.89 -5.88 -14.38
C SER A 51 -11.68 -4.63 -13.51
N ASP A 52 -12.07 -4.68 -12.24
CA ASP A 52 -12.36 -3.46 -11.46
C ASP A 52 -11.15 -2.96 -10.68
N ALA A 53 -10.10 -3.77 -10.55
CA ALA A 53 -8.83 -3.44 -9.91
C ALA A 53 -7.63 -3.73 -10.82
N ASP A 54 -6.56 -2.93 -10.70
CA ASP A 54 -5.38 -2.97 -11.57
C ASP A 54 -4.08 -3.27 -10.79
N ILE A 55 -4.00 -2.79 -9.54
CA ILE A 55 -2.87 -3.00 -8.62
C ILE A 55 -3.38 -3.71 -7.35
N PHE A 56 -2.67 -4.74 -6.92
CA PHE A 56 -2.94 -5.50 -5.70
C PHE A 56 -1.76 -5.37 -4.74
N LEU A 57 -2.04 -4.96 -3.51
CA LEU A 57 -1.07 -4.77 -2.44
C LEU A 57 -1.23 -5.91 -1.43
N LEU A 58 -0.29 -6.84 -1.42
CA LEU A 58 -0.34 -8.02 -0.53
C LEU A 58 -0.03 -7.59 0.90
N SER A 59 -1.02 -7.74 1.78
CA SER A 59 -1.03 -7.23 3.14
C SER A 59 -0.92 -8.35 4.18
N PHE A 60 0.23 -8.60 4.81
CA PHE A 60 1.47 -7.81 4.79
C PHE A 60 2.72 -8.66 5.07
N LEU A 61 3.89 -8.11 4.71
CA LEU A 61 5.14 -8.36 5.44
C LEU A 61 5.13 -7.48 6.70
N ASN A 62 4.56 -8.01 7.78
CA ASN A 62 4.29 -7.27 9.02
C ASN A 62 5.40 -7.39 10.08
N GLN A 63 6.47 -8.13 9.80
CA GLN A 63 7.63 -8.23 10.66
C GLN A 63 8.92 -8.17 9.84
N PHE A 64 9.82 -7.27 10.21
CA PHE A 64 11.15 -7.09 9.59
C PHE A 64 12.09 -6.31 10.53
N PRO A 65 13.44 -6.46 10.42
CA PRO A 65 14.20 -7.17 9.37
C PRO A 65 14.17 -8.70 9.46
N THR A 66 13.78 -9.29 10.60
CA THR A 66 13.45 -10.72 10.67
C THR A 66 12.10 -10.93 9.99
N LEU A 67 12.07 -11.66 8.87
CA LEU A 67 10.88 -11.80 8.04
C LEU A 67 9.74 -12.50 8.77
N GLY A 68 8.56 -11.88 8.74
CA GLY A 68 7.30 -12.49 9.12
C GLY A 68 6.17 -11.93 8.27
N LEU A 69 5.34 -12.84 7.75
CA LEU A 69 4.21 -12.54 6.89
C LEU A 69 2.91 -12.85 7.64
N ASN A 70 1.87 -12.10 7.32
CA ASN A 70 0.52 -12.42 7.76
C ASN A 70 -0.46 -12.10 6.63
N PHE A 71 -1.20 -13.11 6.18
CA PHE A 71 -2.27 -12.97 5.18
C PHE A 71 -3.59 -13.53 5.71
N ALA A 72 -3.87 -13.28 7.00
CA ALA A 72 -5.05 -13.75 7.71
C ALA A 72 -5.35 -15.24 7.46
N ASN A 73 -6.48 -15.54 6.84
CA ASN A 73 -6.93 -16.89 6.53
C ASN A 73 -6.41 -17.45 5.20
N ALA A 74 -5.70 -16.65 4.40
CA ALA A 74 -5.31 -17.02 3.03
C ALA A 74 -4.00 -17.82 2.95
N CYS A 75 -3.23 -17.91 4.05
CA CYS A 75 -2.04 -18.73 4.13
C CYS A 75 -1.77 -19.14 5.57
N SER A 76 -1.57 -20.45 5.79
CA SER A 76 -1.28 -21.01 7.13
C SER A 76 -0.07 -21.92 7.17
N ASP A 77 0.39 -22.40 6.02
CA ASP A 77 1.54 -23.29 5.94
C ASP A 77 2.83 -22.49 6.18
N THR A 78 3.84 -23.15 6.75
CA THR A 78 5.12 -22.51 7.10
C THR A 78 6.30 -23.37 6.68
N PHE A 79 7.44 -22.71 6.47
CA PHE A 79 8.73 -23.35 6.52
C PHE A 79 9.04 -23.86 7.94
N SER A 80 10.18 -24.55 8.08
CA SER A 80 10.57 -25.16 9.36
C SER A 80 10.90 -24.14 10.46
N ASP A 81 11.26 -22.92 10.07
CA ASP A 81 11.58 -21.81 10.97
C ASP A 81 10.35 -20.97 11.37
N GLY A 82 9.19 -21.24 10.77
CA GLY A 82 7.92 -20.55 11.04
C GLY A 82 7.59 -19.42 10.05
N LEU A 83 8.46 -19.09 9.10
CA LEU A 83 8.10 -18.16 8.02
C LEU A 83 7.00 -18.76 7.16
N LEU A 84 5.99 -17.98 6.75
CA LEU A 84 4.90 -18.48 5.91
C LEU A 84 5.41 -19.02 4.57
N HIS A 85 4.81 -20.11 4.11
CA HIS A 85 5.00 -20.70 2.79
C HIS A 85 3.63 -20.79 2.10
N CYS A 86 3.40 -19.92 1.12
CA CYS A 86 2.06 -19.63 0.58
C CYS A 86 1.95 -20.02 -0.90
N THR A 87 1.90 -21.33 -1.17
CA THR A 87 1.84 -21.87 -2.53
C THR A 87 0.64 -21.34 -3.34
N GLN A 88 -0.56 -21.25 -2.75
CA GLN A 88 -1.72 -20.70 -3.45
C GLN A 88 -1.55 -19.22 -3.81
N ILE A 89 -0.96 -18.43 -2.91
CA ILE A 89 -0.67 -17.01 -3.20
C ILE A 89 0.36 -16.91 -4.32
N ALA A 90 1.35 -17.81 -4.37
CA ALA A 90 2.32 -17.86 -5.47
C ALA A 90 1.65 -18.09 -6.83
N GLU A 91 0.77 -19.10 -6.94
CA GLU A 91 0.00 -19.39 -8.15
C GLU A 91 -0.89 -18.20 -8.55
N ASP A 92 -1.53 -17.57 -7.58
CA ASP A 92 -2.42 -16.44 -7.80
C ASP A 92 -1.64 -15.20 -8.26
N ILE A 93 -0.43 -14.92 -7.74
CA ILE A 93 0.44 -13.83 -8.22
C ILE A 93 0.71 -13.99 -9.72
N GLU A 94 1.13 -15.18 -10.14
CA GLU A 94 1.41 -15.46 -11.56
C GLU A 94 0.14 -15.31 -12.43
N THR A 95 -1.02 -15.74 -11.90
CA THR A 95 -2.32 -15.56 -12.55
C THR A 95 -2.65 -14.08 -12.74
N CYS A 96 -2.57 -13.27 -11.68
CA CYS A 96 -2.79 -11.83 -11.74
C CYS A 96 -1.88 -11.13 -12.77
N GLN A 97 -0.59 -11.47 -12.76
CA GLN A 97 0.39 -10.91 -13.70
C GLN A 97 0.08 -11.30 -15.15
N SER A 98 -0.39 -12.53 -15.38
CA SER A 98 -0.84 -12.98 -16.71
C SER A 98 -2.07 -12.20 -17.23
N LEU A 99 -2.91 -11.71 -16.30
CA LEU A 99 -4.06 -10.85 -16.58
C LEU A 99 -3.68 -9.36 -16.68
N GLY A 100 -2.39 -9.03 -16.64
CA GLY A 100 -1.88 -7.67 -16.79
C GLY A 100 -1.98 -6.82 -15.52
N LYS A 101 -2.32 -7.42 -14.37
CA LYS A 101 -2.37 -6.74 -13.07
C LYS A 101 -0.96 -6.60 -12.48
N LYS A 102 -0.79 -5.67 -11.54
CA LYS A 102 0.44 -5.54 -10.75
C LYS A 102 0.22 -6.02 -9.33
N VAL A 103 1.16 -6.81 -8.81
CA VAL A 103 1.09 -7.34 -7.44
C VAL A 103 2.32 -6.91 -6.67
N LEU A 104 2.17 -5.99 -5.73
CA LEU A 104 3.25 -5.51 -4.86
C LEU A 104 3.12 -6.18 -3.48
N LEU A 105 4.24 -6.45 -2.82
CA LEU A 105 4.23 -6.86 -1.41
C LEU A 105 4.24 -5.61 -0.53
N SER A 106 3.23 -5.45 0.34
CA SER A 106 3.16 -4.32 1.26
C SER A 106 3.86 -4.65 2.58
N LEU A 107 4.77 -3.77 2.97
CA LEU A 107 5.53 -3.82 4.20
C LEU A 107 4.82 -2.98 5.26
N GLY A 108 4.67 -3.55 6.45
CA GLY A 108 4.23 -2.82 7.63
C GLY A 108 2.85 -3.22 8.11
N GLY A 109 1.89 -2.30 7.98
CA GLY A 109 0.56 -2.36 8.57
C GLY A 109 0.55 -2.08 10.08
N ALA A 110 -0.66 -2.06 10.66
CA ALA A 110 -0.93 -1.68 12.05
C ALA A 110 -0.23 -2.51 13.17
N SER A 111 0.45 -3.61 12.84
CA SER A 111 1.12 -4.46 13.85
C SER A 111 2.27 -3.78 14.57
N GLY A 112 2.98 -2.86 13.90
CA GLY A 112 4.15 -2.15 14.43
C GLY A 112 5.37 -3.03 14.76
N SER A 113 5.38 -4.32 14.42
CA SER A 113 6.47 -5.27 14.73
C SER A 113 7.65 -5.17 13.77
N TYR A 114 8.07 -3.96 13.45
CA TYR A 114 9.12 -3.68 12.47
C TYR A 114 9.87 -2.40 12.79
N LEU A 115 11.19 -2.41 12.61
CA LEU A 115 12.04 -1.24 12.84
C LEU A 115 13.42 -1.46 12.21
N PHE A 116 13.99 -0.42 11.59
CA PHE A 116 15.41 -0.40 11.25
C PHE A 116 16.20 0.41 12.28
N SER A 117 17.39 -0.07 12.63
CA SER A 117 18.30 0.69 13.51
C SER A 117 18.95 1.88 12.79
N ASP A 118 19.21 1.72 11.49
CA ASP A 118 19.95 2.65 10.65
C ASP A 118 19.80 2.28 9.16
N ASP A 119 20.29 3.16 8.29
CA ASP A 119 20.25 2.99 6.83
C ASP A 119 21.02 1.76 6.35
N SER A 120 22.13 1.39 6.99
CA SER A 120 22.93 0.23 6.55
C SER A 120 22.19 -1.09 6.78
N GLN A 121 21.43 -1.21 7.86
CA GLN A 121 20.53 -2.34 8.09
C GLN A 121 19.42 -2.38 7.04
N ALA A 122 18.85 -1.23 6.69
CA ALA A 122 17.79 -1.12 5.70
C ALA A 122 18.29 -1.44 4.28
N GLU A 123 19.49 -1.00 3.90
CA GLU A 123 20.16 -1.36 2.64
C GLU A 123 20.46 -2.86 2.56
N THR A 124 20.87 -3.47 3.67
CA THR A 124 21.05 -4.93 3.74
C THR A 124 19.71 -5.64 3.55
N PHE A 125 18.66 -5.12 4.17
CA PHE A 125 17.31 -5.67 4.05
C PHE A 125 16.75 -5.54 2.63
N ALA A 126 17.14 -4.52 1.86
CA ALA A 126 16.81 -4.41 0.43
C ALA A 126 17.26 -5.65 -0.36
N GLN A 127 18.48 -6.14 -0.08
CA GLN A 127 19.01 -7.36 -0.67
C GLN A 127 18.18 -8.58 -0.24
N THR A 128 17.84 -8.66 1.05
CA THR A 128 16.96 -9.73 1.57
C THR A 128 15.62 -9.77 0.83
N LEU A 129 14.95 -8.63 0.67
CA LEU A 129 13.68 -8.56 -0.07
C LEU A 129 13.84 -8.98 -1.53
N TRP A 130 14.89 -8.48 -2.18
CA TRP A 130 15.17 -8.80 -3.59
C TRP A 130 15.42 -10.29 -3.82
N ASP A 131 16.21 -10.92 -2.94
CA ASP A 131 16.52 -12.34 -3.01
C ASP A 131 15.34 -13.24 -2.60
N THR A 132 14.46 -12.76 -1.73
CA THR A 132 13.34 -13.56 -1.18
C THR A 132 12.07 -13.46 -2.02
N PHE A 133 11.75 -12.27 -2.52
CA PHE A 133 10.48 -11.97 -3.21
C PHE A 133 10.66 -11.43 -4.64
N GLY A 134 11.85 -10.93 -4.96
CA GLY A 134 12.23 -10.43 -6.30
C GLY A 134 12.92 -11.50 -7.16
N GLU A 135 13.68 -11.04 -8.15
CA GLU A 135 14.50 -11.88 -9.06
C GLU A 135 15.90 -12.20 -8.52
N GLY A 136 16.21 -11.78 -7.28
CA GLY A 136 17.48 -12.13 -6.65
C GLY A 136 17.60 -13.64 -6.41
N THR A 137 18.84 -14.14 -6.40
CA THR A 137 19.15 -15.58 -6.33
C THR A 137 19.70 -16.03 -4.97
N GLY A 138 19.75 -15.13 -3.99
CA GLY A 138 20.44 -15.35 -2.72
C GLY A 138 19.65 -16.09 -1.63
N ALA A 139 18.32 -16.20 -1.75
CA ALA A 139 17.48 -16.78 -0.70
C ALA A 139 17.22 -18.27 -0.90
N SER A 140 17.26 -19.04 0.19
CA SER A 140 16.90 -20.46 0.21
C SER A 140 15.41 -20.71 0.45
N GLU A 141 14.76 -19.84 1.24
CA GLU A 141 13.32 -19.92 1.53
C GLU A 141 12.63 -18.76 0.82
N ARG A 142 11.62 -19.09 0.02
CA ARG A 142 10.84 -18.11 -0.76
C ARG A 142 9.37 -18.36 -0.48
N PRO A 143 8.69 -17.50 0.29
CA PRO A 143 7.29 -17.67 0.67
C PRO A 143 6.34 -17.85 -0.51
N PHE A 144 6.68 -17.30 -1.67
CA PHE A 144 5.90 -17.41 -2.91
C PHE A 144 6.58 -18.28 -3.97
N ASP A 145 7.41 -19.26 -3.56
CA ASP A 145 8.13 -20.17 -4.45
C ASP A 145 8.87 -19.42 -5.59
N SER A 146 8.52 -19.71 -6.84
CA SER A 146 9.07 -19.08 -8.04
C SER A 146 8.40 -17.76 -8.41
N ALA A 147 7.25 -17.44 -7.81
CA ALA A 147 6.56 -16.20 -8.11
C ALA A 147 7.42 -15.00 -7.67
N VAL A 148 7.34 -13.95 -8.46
CA VAL A 148 8.12 -12.73 -8.30
C VAL A 148 7.16 -11.56 -8.24
N VAL A 149 7.14 -10.82 -7.13
CA VAL A 149 6.28 -9.63 -7.00
C VAL A 149 6.70 -8.54 -7.99
N ASP A 150 5.80 -7.61 -8.31
CA ASP A 150 6.08 -6.48 -9.20
C ASP A 150 6.68 -5.28 -8.46
N GLY A 151 6.94 -5.40 -7.16
CA GLY A 151 7.46 -4.32 -6.36
C GLY A 151 7.10 -4.40 -4.89
N PHE A 152 7.32 -3.29 -4.20
CA PHE A 152 7.10 -3.16 -2.76
C PHE A 152 6.32 -1.91 -2.43
N ASP A 153 5.36 -2.05 -1.52
CA ASP A 153 4.59 -0.96 -0.94
C ASP A 153 5.05 -0.71 0.50
N PHE A 154 5.16 0.56 0.88
CA PHE A 154 5.57 0.99 2.22
C PHE A 154 4.36 1.55 2.97
N ASP A 155 3.65 0.68 3.68
CA ASP A 155 2.52 1.00 4.56
C ASP A 155 3.00 1.02 6.01
N ILE A 156 3.83 2.01 6.32
CA ILE A 156 4.51 2.14 7.61
C ILE A 156 3.64 2.98 8.54
N GLU A 157 3.26 2.43 9.70
CA GLU A 157 2.27 3.05 10.59
C GLU A 157 2.80 3.33 12.00
N ASN A 158 4.09 3.12 12.26
CA ASN A 158 4.68 3.20 13.61
C ASN A 158 5.37 4.54 13.93
N ASN A 159 5.24 5.55 13.07
CA ASN A 159 5.82 6.90 13.22
C ASN A 159 7.36 6.90 13.37
N ASN A 160 8.03 5.90 12.80
CA ASN A 160 9.47 5.88 12.69
C ASN A 160 9.85 5.83 11.21
N GLU A 161 10.70 6.75 10.78
CA GLU A 161 11.06 6.94 9.37
C GLU A 161 12.43 6.32 9.01
N VAL A 162 13.16 5.77 9.98
CA VAL A 162 14.56 5.37 9.81
C VAL A 162 14.68 4.27 8.75
N GLY A 163 15.59 4.48 7.79
CA GLY A 163 16.04 3.47 6.83
C GLY A 163 15.18 3.30 5.57
N TYR A 164 13.93 3.75 5.54
CA TYR A 164 13.04 3.47 4.39
C TYR A 164 13.50 4.12 3.09
N SER A 165 13.99 5.37 3.13
CA SER A 165 14.55 6.05 1.96
C SER A 165 15.80 5.36 1.40
N ALA A 166 16.69 4.88 2.28
CA ALA A 166 17.87 4.10 1.91
C ALA A 166 17.49 2.72 1.33
N LEU A 167 16.54 2.02 1.95
CA LEU A 167 15.96 0.77 1.45
C LEU A 167 15.38 0.93 0.05
N ALA A 168 14.53 1.93 -0.17
CA ALA A 168 13.93 2.21 -1.48
C ALA A 168 15.00 2.54 -2.55
N THR A 169 15.98 3.37 -2.21
CA THR A 169 17.10 3.70 -3.10
C THR A 169 17.92 2.47 -3.49
N LYS A 170 18.18 1.58 -2.52
CA LYS A 170 18.90 0.33 -2.77
C LYS A 170 18.09 -0.64 -3.62
N LEU A 171 16.79 -0.77 -3.37
CA LEU A 171 15.87 -1.57 -4.20
C LEU A 171 15.87 -1.10 -5.65
N ARG A 172 15.81 0.21 -5.92
CA ARG A 172 15.91 0.74 -7.30
C ARG A 172 17.20 0.31 -8.01
N THR A 173 18.31 0.22 -7.28
CA THR A 173 19.57 -0.29 -7.84
C THR A 173 19.45 -1.77 -8.20
N LEU A 174 18.86 -2.58 -7.33
CA LEU A 174 18.68 -4.03 -7.53
C LEU A 174 17.68 -4.35 -8.64
N PHE A 175 16.64 -3.54 -8.81
CA PHE A 175 15.66 -3.69 -9.88
C PHE A 175 16.27 -3.62 -11.28
N ALA A 176 17.41 -2.95 -11.45
CA ALA A 176 18.13 -2.92 -12.73
C ALA A 176 18.73 -4.28 -13.13
N GLU A 177 18.82 -5.23 -12.18
CA GLU A 177 19.25 -6.61 -12.43
C GLU A 177 18.09 -7.51 -12.89
N GLY A 178 16.84 -7.09 -12.65
CA GLY A 178 15.64 -7.81 -13.02
C GLY A 178 15.31 -7.76 -14.52
N THR A 179 14.33 -8.55 -14.92
CA THR A 179 13.88 -8.69 -16.32
C THR A 179 12.55 -7.99 -16.61
N LYS A 180 11.89 -7.45 -15.57
CA LYS A 180 10.66 -6.65 -15.68
C LYS A 180 10.79 -5.30 -14.98
N GLN A 181 9.81 -4.43 -15.22
CA GLN A 181 9.68 -3.18 -14.45
C GLN A 181 9.17 -3.51 -13.05
N TYR A 182 9.79 -2.86 -12.06
CA TYR A 182 9.40 -2.92 -10.66
C TYR A 182 8.90 -1.57 -10.18
N TYR A 183 7.97 -1.61 -9.23
CA TYR A 183 7.33 -0.43 -8.66
C TYR A 183 7.62 -0.28 -7.17
N LEU A 184 7.77 0.96 -6.72
CA LEU A 184 7.76 1.31 -5.29
C LEU A 184 6.57 2.22 -5.02
N SER A 185 5.85 1.94 -3.94
CA SER A 185 4.76 2.78 -3.46
C SER A 185 4.85 3.06 -1.97
N ALA A 186 4.15 4.08 -1.50
CA ALA A 186 3.99 4.35 -0.08
C ALA A 186 2.54 4.71 0.25
N ALA A 187 2.12 4.43 1.48
CA ALA A 187 0.74 4.62 1.93
C ALA A 187 0.64 5.65 3.08
N PRO A 188 0.98 6.92 2.86
CA PRO A 188 0.88 7.93 3.91
C PRO A 188 -0.58 8.13 4.34
N GLN A 189 -0.79 8.55 5.58
CA GLN A 189 -2.05 9.19 5.96
C GLN A 189 -2.15 10.58 5.32
N CYS A 190 -3.35 11.17 5.26
CA CYS A 190 -3.49 12.49 4.64
C CYS A 190 -2.78 13.68 5.33
N PRO A 191 -2.47 13.69 6.65
CA PRO A 191 -1.67 14.76 7.24
C PRO A 191 -0.29 14.86 6.59
N TYR A 192 0.13 16.07 6.22
CA TYR A 192 1.43 16.30 5.58
C TYR A 192 2.32 17.20 6.46
N PRO A 193 3.62 16.86 6.65
CA PRO A 193 4.26 15.61 6.23
C PRO A 193 3.74 14.41 7.03
N ASP A 194 3.73 13.23 6.40
CA ASP A 194 3.40 11.97 7.09
C ASP A 194 4.53 11.57 8.03
N ALA A 195 4.21 11.08 9.22
CA ALA A 195 5.18 10.83 10.29
C ALA A 195 5.95 9.51 10.16
N SER A 196 5.59 8.64 9.20
CA SER A 196 6.21 7.34 9.00
C SER A 196 6.91 7.23 7.64
N VAL A 197 6.29 7.79 6.60
CA VAL A 197 6.80 7.73 5.22
C VAL A 197 7.13 9.10 4.64
N GLY A 198 7.15 10.16 5.45
CA GLY A 198 7.54 11.51 5.03
C GLY A 198 8.95 11.53 4.43
N ASP A 199 9.94 11.08 5.19
CA ASP A 199 11.34 10.98 4.73
C ASP A 199 11.48 10.13 3.44
N LEU A 200 10.80 8.98 3.41
CA LEU A 200 10.77 8.10 2.23
C LEU A 200 10.29 8.86 0.98
N LEU A 201 9.17 9.56 1.10
CA LEU A 201 8.54 10.31 0.02
C LEU A 201 9.39 11.51 -0.42
N GLU A 202 10.14 12.13 0.49
CA GLU A 202 10.99 13.28 0.19
C GLU A 202 12.34 12.88 -0.42
N ASN A 203 12.86 11.69 -0.09
CA ASN A 203 14.24 11.31 -0.39
C ASN A 203 14.42 10.11 -1.32
N ALA A 204 13.35 9.37 -1.68
CA ALA A 204 13.43 8.24 -2.62
C ALA A 204 12.57 8.39 -3.89
N ASP A 205 12.92 7.63 -4.92
CA ASP A 205 12.15 7.51 -6.17
C ASP A 205 10.97 6.54 -5.97
N ILE A 206 9.78 7.10 -5.77
CA ILE A 206 8.51 6.40 -5.54
C ILE A 206 7.59 6.56 -6.76
N ASP A 207 6.95 5.47 -7.22
CA ASP A 207 6.01 5.48 -8.34
C ASP A 207 4.61 5.93 -7.90
N PHE A 208 4.13 5.42 -6.76
CA PHE A 208 2.73 5.61 -6.32
C PHE A 208 2.66 6.06 -4.85
N ALA A 209 1.79 7.04 -4.57
CA ALA A 209 1.42 7.41 -3.20
C ALA A 209 -0.07 7.13 -2.97
N PHE A 210 -0.38 6.12 -2.16
CA PHE A 210 -1.73 5.70 -1.78
C PHE A 210 -2.18 6.45 -0.53
N ILE A 211 -2.52 7.73 -0.69
CA ILE A 211 -2.76 8.64 0.44
C ILE A 211 -4.11 8.33 1.10
N GLN A 212 -4.10 8.01 2.38
CA GLN A 212 -5.29 7.59 3.13
C GLN A 212 -6.13 8.82 3.54
N PHE A 213 -7.14 9.17 2.75
CA PHE A 213 -8.05 10.30 3.01
C PHE A 213 -9.25 9.91 3.89
N TYR A 214 -8.97 9.17 4.96
CA TYR A 214 -9.94 8.71 5.96
C TYR A 214 -9.29 8.64 7.35
N ASN A 215 -10.09 8.40 8.40
CA ASN A 215 -9.66 8.42 9.82
C ASN A 215 -8.93 9.71 10.28
N ASN A 216 -9.04 10.80 9.52
CA ASN A 216 -8.26 12.02 9.73
C ASN A 216 -9.05 13.29 9.42
N TYR A 217 -8.59 14.42 9.95
CA TYR A 217 -9.19 15.74 9.73
C TYR A 217 -9.23 16.13 8.25
N CYS A 218 -8.27 15.65 7.46
CA CYS A 218 -8.09 15.92 6.04
C CYS A 218 -8.81 14.93 5.11
N SER A 219 -9.77 14.15 5.63
CA SER A 219 -10.65 13.32 4.78
C SER A 219 -11.39 14.15 3.73
N VAL A 220 -11.93 13.50 2.69
CA VAL A 220 -12.67 14.15 1.59
C VAL A 220 -13.81 15.03 2.11
N SER A 221 -14.56 14.55 3.11
CA SER A 221 -15.65 15.30 3.75
C SER A 221 -15.19 16.31 4.81
N GLY A 222 -13.90 16.32 5.14
CA GLY A 222 -13.26 17.20 6.11
C GLY A 222 -12.51 18.35 5.44
N GLN A 223 -11.28 18.60 5.91
CA GLN A 223 -10.36 19.58 5.33
C GLN A 223 -9.48 18.93 4.27
N PHE A 224 -10.11 18.46 3.18
CA PHE A 224 -9.43 17.74 2.11
C PHE A 224 -8.22 18.53 1.56
N ASN A 225 -7.02 17.99 1.75
CA ASN A 225 -5.74 18.67 1.49
C ASN A 225 -4.99 18.10 0.27
N TRP A 226 -5.71 17.66 -0.76
CA TRP A 226 -5.12 17.13 -2.00
C TRP A 226 -4.16 18.12 -2.67
N ASP A 227 -4.43 19.42 -2.57
CA ASP A 227 -3.59 20.49 -3.09
C ASP A 227 -2.16 20.49 -2.49
N THR A 228 -2.06 20.14 -1.21
CA THR A 228 -0.80 19.98 -0.48
C THR A 228 -0.01 18.81 -1.04
N TRP A 229 -0.67 17.67 -1.22
CA TRP A 229 -0.08 16.47 -1.84
C TRP A 229 0.31 16.69 -3.30
N LEU A 230 -0.49 17.44 -4.06
CA LEU A 230 -0.16 17.85 -5.41
C LEU A 230 1.09 18.76 -5.44
N THR A 231 1.20 19.69 -4.49
CA THR A 231 2.38 20.54 -4.34
C THR A 231 3.62 19.69 -4.03
N TYR A 232 3.50 18.70 -3.15
CA TYR A 232 4.55 17.71 -2.89
C TYR A 232 4.99 17.00 -4.18
N ALA A 233 4.06 16.43 -4.96
CA ALA A 233 4.38 15.70 -6.19
C ALA A 233 5.14 16.58 -7.20
N GLN A 234 4.74 17.84 -7.33
CA GLN A 234 5.30 18.76 -8.32
C GLN A 234 6.64 19.36 -7.88
N THR A 235 6.85 19.57 -6.58
CA THR A 235 7.97 20.39 -6.08
C THR A 235 8.95 19.65 -5.20
N VAL A 236 8.49 18.66 -4.44
CA VAL A 236 9.29 17.95 -3.43
C VAL A 236 9.74 16.58 -3.93
N SER A 237 8.80 15.70 -4.31
CA SER A 237 9.09 14.29 -4.67
C SER A 237 10.28 14.11 -5.63
N PRO A 238 11.29 13.27 -5.33
CA PRO A 238 12.39 13.01 -6.26
C PRO A 238 11.91 12.56 -7.64
N ASN A 239 10.84 11.74 -7.67
CA ASN A 239 10.13 11.38 -8.89
C ASN A 239 9.00 12.37 -9.19
N LYS A 240 9.25 13.35 -10.07
CA LYS A 240 8.22 14.31 -10.49
C LYS A 240 7.08 13.70 -11.31
N ASN A 241 7.17 12.42 -11.67
CA ASN A 241 6.10 11.65 -12.32
C ASN A 241 5.34 10.75 -11.34
N ILE A 242 5.57 10.88 -10.03
CA ILE A 242 4.82 10.14 -9.01
C ILE A 242 3.31 10.30 -9.23
N LYS A 243 2.59 9.19 -9.07
CA LYS A 243 1.13 9.16 -9.14
C LYS A 243 0.52 9.14 -7.75
N LEU A 244 -0.33 10.12 -7.50
CA LEU A 244 -1.11 10.25 -6.28
C LEU A 244 -2.44 9.53 -6.47
N PHE A 245 -2.80 8.73 -5.47
CA PHE A 245 -4.06 8.01 -5.42
C PHE A 245 -4.92 8.52 -4.27
N LEU A 246 -6.22 8.62 -4.51
CA LEU A 246 -7.21 8.91 -3.47
C LEU A 246 -7.49 7.61 -2.70
N GLY A 247 -6.89 7.44 -1.53
CA GLY A 247 -7.11 6.28 -0.65
C GLY A 247 -8.41 6.39 0.14
N LEU A 248 -9.27 5.37 0.03
CA LEU A 248 -10.62 5.34 0.62
C LEU A 248 -10.92 3.99 1.31
N PRO A 249 -11.81 3.97 2.32
CA PRO A 249 -12.38 2.72 2.82
C PRO A 249 -13.31 2.08 1.77
N GLY A 250 -13.22 0.76 1.61
CA GLY A 250 -14.06 -0.01 0.68
C GLY A 250 -15.51 -0.20 1.14
N SER A 251 -15.79 0.01 2.42
CA SER A 251 -17.12 -0.08 3.01
C SER A 251 -17.24 0.77 4.27
N ALA A 252 -18.46 0.90 4.79
CA ALA A 252 -18.73 1.60 6.05
C ALA A 252 -18.02 0.96 7.26
N SER A 253 -17.72 -0.34 7.23
CA SER A 253 -17.05 -1.08 8.31
C SER A 253 -15.53 -1.21 8.11
N ALA A 254 -15.00 -0.80 6.96
CA ALA A 254 -13.58 -0.99 6.64
C ALA A 254 -12.66 -0.09 7.45
N ALA A 255 -13.16 1.06 7.93
CA ALA A 255 -12.42 2.03 8.73
C ALA A 255 -13.35 2.68 9.77
N GLY A 256 -12.77 3.32 10.80
CA GLY A 256 -13.56 4.01 11.83
C GLY A 256 -14.36 5.21 11.31
N SER A 257 -13.87 5.87 10.26
CA SER A 257 -14.56 7.00 9.60
C SER A 257 -14.05 7.20 8.17
N GLY A 258 -14.76 7.99 7.38
CA GLY A 258 -14.32 8.43 6.04
C GLY A 258 -14.82 7.60 4.85
N TYR A 259 -15.66 6.59 5.08
CA TYR A 259 -16.36 5.91 3.99
C TYR A 259 -17.34 6.87 3.28
N ILE A 260 -17.38 6.83 1.95
CA ILE A 260 -18.20 7.72 1.12
C ILE A 260 -19.16 6.87 0.30
N SER A 261 -20.46 6.91 0.64
CA SER A 261 -21.52 6.29 -0.17
C SER A 261 -22.21 7.28 -1.12
N ASP A 262 -21.98 8.57 -0.94
CA ASP A 262 -22.51 9.62 -1.82
C ASP A 262 -21.69 9.66 -3.12
N THR A 263 -22.24 9.05 -4.18
CA THR A 263 -21.60 9.01 -5.49
C THR A 263 -21.43 10.38 -6.12
N SER A 264 -22.25 11.37 -5.77
CA SER A 264 -22.11 12.74 -6.28
C SER A 264 -20.89 13.45 -5.68
N LEU A 265 -20.58 13.17 -4.41
CA LEU A 265 -19.35 13.63 -3.77
C LEU A 265 -18.13 12.94 -4.40
N LEU A 266 -18.20 11.64 -4.68
CA LEU A 266 -17.13 10.92 -5.38
C LEU A 266 -16.90 11.47 -6.78
N GLU A 267 -17.96 11.64 -7.57
CA GLU A 267 -17.90 12.21 -8.92
C GLU A 267 -17.25 13.59 -8.96
N SER A 268 -17.72 14.50 -8.10
CA SER A 268 -17.17 15.86 -8.02
C SER A 268 -15.73 15.88 -7.54
N THR A 269 -15.39 15.09 -6.53
CA THR A 269 -14.01 14.96 -6.03
C THR A 269 -13.07 14.44 -7.11
N ILE A 270 -13.46 13.36 -7.82
CA ILE A 270 -12.66 12.79 -8.91
C ILE A 270 -12.49 13.82 -10.04
N ALA A 271 -13.55 14.53 -10.41
CA ALA A 271 -13.47 15.56 -11.45
C ALA A 271 -12.48 16.68 -11.09
N ASP A 272 -12.43 17.10 -9.83
CA ASP A 272 -11.51 18.13 -9.35
C ASP A 272 -10.04 17.66 -9.41
N ILE A 273 -9.75 16.46 -8.90
CA ILE A 273 -8.37 15.97 -8.76
C ILE A 273 -7.81 15.34 -10.04
N ALA A 274 -8.65 14.78 -10.92
CA ALA A 274 -8.22 14.08 -12.13
C ALA A 274 -7.69 15.00 -13.23
N SER A 275 -7.79 16.32 -13.06
CA SER A 275 -7.27 17.33 -13.98
C SER A 275 -5.73 17.39 -14.02
N SER A 276 -5.06 16.88 -12.98
CA SER A 276 -3.60 16.84 -12.89
C SER A 276 -3.02 15.55 -13.48
N SER A 277 -1.87 15.65 -14.16
CA SER A 277 -1.10 14.48 -14.60
C SER A 277 -0.54 13.65 -13.44
N SER A 278 -0.49 14.21 -12.22
CA SER A 278 -0.08 13.50 -11.01
C SER A 278 -1.19 12.60 -10.45
N PHE A 279 -2.45 12.71 -10.90
CA PHE A 279 -3.50 11.78 -10.46
C PHE A 279 -3.31 10.40 -11.10
N GLY A 280 -3.29 9.36 -10.28
CA GLY A 280 -3.16 7.95 -10.69
C GLY A 280 -4.48 7.16 -10.62
N GLY A 281 -5.38 7.57 -9.74
CA GLY A 281 -6.66 6.89 -9.52
C GLY A 281 -7.01 6.76 -8.04
N ILE A 282 -7.60 5.62 -7.65
CA ILE A 282 -8.13 5.39 -6.30
C ILE A 282 -7.47 4.17 -5.67
N ALA A 283 -7.20 4.23 -4.37
CA ALA A 283 -6.74 3.09 -3.58
C ALA A 283 -7.80 2.69 -2.55
N LEU A 284 -7.99 1.40 -2.29
CA LEU A 284 -9.05 0.89 -1.43
C LEU A 284 -8.54 -0.04 -0.35
N TRP A 285 -8.94 0.27 0.89
CA TRP A 285 -8.82 -0.61 2.05
C TRP A 285 -10.16 -1.30 2.31
N ASP A 286 -10.33 -2.60 2.09
CA ASP A 286 -9.49 -3.55 1.33
C ASP A 286 -10.35 -4.26 0.27
N ALA A 287 -9.79 -5.19 -0.49
CA ALA A 287 -10.49 -5.96 -1.51
C ALA A 287 -11.72 -6.70 -0.95
N SER A 288 -11.59 -7.35 0.22
CA SER A 288 -12.70 -8.08 0.84
C SER A 288 -13.90 -7.17 1.12
N GLN A 289 -13.65 -5.91 1.50
CA GLN A 289 -14.69 -4.90 1.74
C GLN A 289 -15.23 -4.34 0.42
N ALA A 290 -14.36 -3.86 -0.47
CA ALA A 290 -14.76 -3.09 -1.64
C ALA A 290 -15.50 -3.93 -2.70
N PHE A 291 -15.19 -5.23 -2.79
CA PHE A 291 -15.86 -6.15 -3.70
C PHE A 291 -17.17 -6.72 -3.14
N SER A 292 -17.32 -6.81 -1.82
CA SER A 292 -18.55 -7.34 -1.20
C SER A 292 -19.57 -6.26 -0.84
N ASN A 293 -19.11 -5.03 -0.62
CA ASN A 293 -19.97 -3.90 -0.33
C ASN A 293 -20.69 -3.43 -1.60
N GLU A 294 -22.00 -3.60 -1.65
CA GLU A 294 -22.82 -3.17 -2.77
C GLU A 294 -23.55 -1.85 -2.47
N LEU A 295 -23.51 -0.91 -3.41
CA LEU A 295 -24.43 0.23 -3.45
C LEU A 295 -25.38 0.06 -4.62
N ASN A 296 -26.68 0.00 -4.34
CA ASN A 296 -27.72 -0.23 -5.36
C ASN A 296 -27.55 -1.52 -6.18
N GLY A 297 -26.89 -2.55 -5.62
CA GLY A 297 -26.67 -3.84 -6.27
C GLY A 297 -25.42 -3.91 -7.15
N GLU A 298 -24.55 -2.89 -7.10
CA GLU A 298 -23.25 -2.88 -7.76
C GLU A 298 -22.13 -2.83 -6.70
N PRO A 299 -21.07 -3.65 -6.83
CA PRO A 299 -19.90 -3.57 -5.96
C PRO A 299 -19.30 -2.17 -5.92
N TYR A 300 -18.88 -1.72 -4.74
CA TYR A 300 -18.33 -0.38 -4.55
C TYR A 300 -17.08 -0.14 -5.40
N VAL A 301 -16.23 -1.15 -5.56
CA VAL A 301 -15.06 -1.08 -6.45
C VAL A 301 -15.44 -0.86 -7.93
N GLU A 302 -16.51 -1.50 -8.40
CA GLU A 302 -17.02 -1.35 -9.77
C GLU A 302 -17.53 0.08 -10.01
N ILE A 303 -18.29 0.62 -9.05
CA ILE A 303 -18.76 2.01 -9.09
C ILE A 303 -17.59 2.96 -9.25
N LEU A 304 -16.54 2.82 -8.43
CA LEU A 304 -15.37 3.69 -8.48
C LEU A 304 -14.59 3.55 -9.80
N LYS A 305 -14.44 2.34 -10.33
CA LYS A 305 -13.82 2.10 -11.65
C LYS A 305 -14.61 2.81 -12.76
N ASN A 306 -15.94 2.74 -12.72
CA ASN A 306 -16.82 3.41 -13.66
C ASN A 306 -16.75 4.94 -13.57
N LEU A 307 -16.63 5.49 -12.36
CA LEU A 307 -16.45 6.93 -12.17
C LEU A 307 -15.11 7.43 -12.73
N LEU A 308 -14.01 6.71 -12.49
CA LEU A 308 -12.69 7.05 -13.03
C LEU A 308 -12.67 7.05 -14.56
N THR A 309 -13.21 6.00 -15.17
CA THR A 309 -13.27 5.86 -16.64
C THR A 309 -14.19 6.89 -17.28
N SER A 310 -15.27 7.31 -16.59
CA SER A 310 -16.16 8.38 -17.06
C SER A 310 -15.50 9.77 -16.99
N ALA A 311 -14.75 10.05 -15.91
CA ALA A 311 -14.04 11.30 -15.73
C ALA A 311 -12.93 11.50 -16.79
N SER A 312 -12.16 10.46 -17.09
CA SER A 312 -11.08 10.51 -18.11
C SER A 312 -11.60 10.75 -19.54
N GLN A 313 -12.75 10.16 -19.89
CA GLN A 313 -13.41 10.40 -21.19
C GLN A 313 -13.91 11.84 -21.34
N THR A 314 -14.43 12.42 -20.25
CA THR A 314 -14.91 13.81 -20.22
C THR A 314 -13.76 14.80 -20.40
N ALA A 315 -12.61 14.55 -19.77
CA ALA A 315 -11.40 15.34 -19.97
C ALA A 315 -10.93 15.33 -21.44
N THR A 316 -10.95 14.15 -22.09
CA THR A 316 -10.51 13.98 -23.49
C THR A 316 -11.43 14.72 -24.48
N THR A 317 -12.75 14.70 -24.24
CA THR A 317 -13.74 15.36 -25.12
C THR A 317 -13.67 16.88 -25.03
N THR A 318 -13.35 17.43 -23.86
CA THR A 318 -13.19 18.88 -23.66
C THR A 318 -11.94 19.44 -24.39
N VAL A 319 -10.87 18.64 -24.47
CA VAL A 319 -9.66 18.99 -25.24
C VAL A 319 -9.92 18.88 -26.76
N ALA A 320 -10.78 17.97 -27.21
CA ALA A 320 -11.19 17.88 -28.62
C ALA A 320 -12.08 19.07 -29.06
N SER A 321 -13.02 19.50 -28.22
CA SER A 321 -13.89 20.66 -28.52
C SER A 321 -13.13 21.99 -28.55
N SER A 322 -12.06 22.15 -27.76
CA SER A 322 -11.23 23.37 -27.79
C SER A 322 -10.33 23.47 -29.03
N LYS A 323 -10.04 22.36 -29.73
CA LYS A 323 -9.28 22.37 -31.00
C LYS A 323 -10.10 22.72 -32.25
N THR A 324 -11.43 22.84 -32.13
CA THR A 324 -12.31 23.08 -33.29
C THR A 324 -12.73 24.56 -33.44
N SER A 325 -12.33 25.45 -32.53
CA SER A 325 -12.71 26.88 -32.55
C SER A 325 -11.58 27.85 -32.95
N ALA A 326 -10.42 27.35 -33.40
CA ALA A 326 -9.29 28.18 -33.83
C ALA A 326 -9.02 28.05 -35.34
N ALA A 327 -10.01 28.33 -36.18
CA ALA A 327 -9.80 28.47 -37.63
C ALA A 327 -10.86 29.34 -38.31
N SER A 328 -10.74 30.67 -38.20
CA SER A 328 -11.16 31.61 -39.27
C SER A 328 -10.85 33.07 -38.92
N THR A 329 -9.65 33.54 -39.26
CA THR A 329 -9.46 34.95 -39.62
C THR A 329 -8.55 35.02 -40.83
N SER A 330 -9.18 35.26 -41.98
CA SER A 330 -8.59 35.37 -43.30
C SER A 330 -7.82 36.68 -43.46
N SER A 331 -6.52 36.58 -43.71
CA SER A 331 -5.68 37.68 -44.18
C SER A 331 -5.80 37.81 -45.71
N ALA A 332 -6.16 39.01 -46.17
CA ALA A 332 -6.19 39.35 -47.59
C ALA A 332 -4.80 39.75 -48.12
N SER A 333 -4.51 39.30 -49.34
CA SER A 333 -3.23 39.30 -50.07
C SER A 333 -2.86 40.61 -50.76
N THR A 334 -1.56 40.78 -51.08
CA THR A 334 -0.90 41.23 -52.35
C THR A 334 0.43 41.95 -52.02
N SER A 335 1.55 41.92 -52.75
CA SER A 335 1.91 41.51 -54.11
C SER A 335 3.44 41.30 -54.25
N GLN A 336 3.84 40.72 -55.38
CA GLN A 336 5.14 40.17 -55.78
C GLN A 336 6.30 41.17 -56.03
N LYS A 337 7.54 40.64 -55.99
CA LYS A 337 8.53 40.58 -57.12
C LYS A 337 9.95 41.20 -56.88
N LYS A 338 10.92 40.29 -56.72
CA LYS A 338 12.20 40.10 -57.45
C LYS A 338 13.33 41.18 -57.47
N THR A 339 14.52 40.69 -57.12
CA THR A 339 15.88 40.88 -57.72
C THR A 339 16.85 42.02 -57.30
N THR A 340 18.02 41.56 -56.80
CA THR A 340 19.43 41.96 -57.06
C THR A 340 20.12 43.22 -56.47
N GLN A 341 21.22 42.91 -55.75
CA GLN A 341 22.64 43.36 -55.95
C GLN A 341 23.28 44.45 -55.06
N SER A 342 24.33 44.00 -54.35
CA SER A 342 25.66 44.57 -54.04
C SER A 342 25.85 45.97 -53.46
N THR A 343 26.64 46.06 -52.38
CA THR A 343 28.07 46.48 -52.36
C THR A 343 28.60 46.51 -50.90
N THR A 344 29.58 45.68 -50.52
CA THR A 344 31.06 45.89 -50.52
C THR A 344 31.61 46.51 -49.24
N SER A 345 32.35 45.73 -48.43
CA SER A 345 33.79 45.91 -48.14
C SER A 345 34.26 44.75 -47.22
N THR A 346 35.09 43.80 -47.67
CA THR A 346 36.58 43.75 -47.63
C THR A 346 37.15 43.98 -46.23
N GLN A 347 38.04 43.19 -45.63
CA GLN A 347 39.09 42.23 -46.03
C GLN A 347 39.63 41.64 -44.68
N SER A 348 40.39 40.56 -44.51
CA SER A 348 41.19 39.68 -45.37
C SER A 348 41.80 38.54 -44.51
N LYS A 349 41.89 37.34 -45.12
CA LYS A 349 43.03 36.39 -45.16
C LYS A 349 43.39 35.57 -43.90
N SER A 350 43.67 34.26 -43.95
CA SER A 350 43.82 33.23 -45.01
C SER A 350 43.71 31.83 -44.35
N LYS A 351 43.05 30.79 -44.90
CA LYS A 351 43.38 29.89 -46.06
C LYS A 351 44.58 28.96 -45.73
N VAL A 352 44.60 27.61 -45.84
CA VAL A 352 44.28 26.61 -46.91
C VAL A 352 44.56 25.19 -46.27
N THR A 353 43.65 24.19 -46.26
CA THR A 353 43.37 23.10 -47.25
C THR A 353 44.22 21.80 -47.13
N LEU A 354 43.53 20.69 -46.77
CA LEU A 354 43.48 19.27 -47.26
C LEU A 354 44.51 18.72 -48.30
N PRO A 355 44.50 17.41 -48.69
CA PRO A 355 44.65 16.08 -48.02
C PRO A 355 45.72 15.23 -48.82
N PRO A 356 45.60 13.90 -49.12
CA PRO A 356 45.47 12.63 -48.37
C PRO A 356 46.71 11.67 -48.55
N THR A 357 46.58 10.38 -48.15
CA THR A 357 47.07 9.12 -48.81
C THR A 357 48.17 8.25 -48.13
N ALA A 358 47.84 6.94 -47.98
CA ALA A 358 48.64 5.68 -47.96
C ALA A 358 49.77 5.50 -46.91
N SER A 359 50.19 4.31 -46.44
CA SER A 359 50.19 2.90 -46.90
C SER A 359 50.49 2.02 -45.65
N SER A 360 50.03 0.78 -45.44
CA SER A 360 50.47 -0.52 -46.01
C SER A 360 49.71 -1.63 -45.23
N ALA A 361 49.04 -2.64 -45.80
CA ALA A 361 49.46 -3.80 -46.59
C ALA A 361 50.20 -4.93 -45.81
N ILE A 362 49.61 -6.14 -45.86
CA ILE A 362 50.12 -7.55 -45.78
C ILE A 362 49.14 -8.39 -44.89
N LYS A 363 48.15 -9.12 -45.44
CA LYS A 363 48.17 -10.53 -45.96
C LYS A 363 48.83 -11.52 -44.96
N THR A 364 48.17 -12.60 -44.53
CA THR A 364 48.18 -13.89 -45.25
C THR A 364 47.16 -14.87 -44.65
N SER A 365 46.55 -15.64 -45.54
CA SER A 365 45.65 -16.78 -45.34
C SER A 365 46.44 -18.11 -45.31
N ILE A 366 45.99 -19.10 -44.52
CA ILE A 366 46.24 -20.54 -44.71
C ILE A 366 44.98 -21.25 -44.18
N THR A 367 43.99 -21.64 -44.99
CA THR A 367 43.86 -22.82 -45.88
C THR A 367 44.04 -24.19 -45.20
N GLN A 368 42.91 -24.93 -45.12
CA GLN A 368 42.63 -26.38 -45.29
C GLN A 368 43.82 -27.38 -45.14
N THR A 369 43.70 -28.60 -44.59
CA THR A 369 42.78 -29.69 -45.01
C THR A 369 43.00 -30.95 -44.13
N THR A 370 41.93 -31.70 -43.85
CA THR A 370 41.80 -33.18 -43.71
C THR A 370 42.88 -34.07 -43.04
N LYS A 371 42.42 -34.91 -42.09
CA LYS A 371 42.42 -36.41 -42.12
C LYS A 371 41.81 -36.91 -40.79
N THR A 372 40.59 -37.45 -40.74
CA THR A 372 40.15 -38.85 -41.00
C THR A 372 40.84 -39.92 -40.15
N LEU A 373 40.04 -40.62 -39.33
CA LEU A 373 40.07 -42.02 -38.83
C LEU A 373 39.37 -42.01 -37.45
N THR A 374 38.45 -42.87 -37.00
CA THR A 374 37.53 -43.93 -37.51
C THR A 374 37.01 -44.62 -36.25
N SER A 375 35.76 -45.14 -36.29
CA SER A 375 35.26 -46.29 -35.50
C SER A 375 35.00 -46.04 -33.99
N SER A 376 33.89 -46.43 -33.36
CA SER A 376 32.87 -47.45 -33.68
C SER A 376 31.54 -47.19 -32.98
N THR A 377 30.49 -47.49 -33.73
CA THR A 377 29.11 -47.84 -33.40
C THR A 377 28.94 -48.87 -32.27
N LYS A 378 27.84 -48.75 -31.52
CA LYS A 378 26.96 -49.88 -31.17
C LYS A 378 25.49 -49.47 -31.15
N THR A 379 24.75 -50.06 -32.07
CA THR A 379 23.29 -50.22 -32.18
C THR A 379 22.82 -51.45 -31.39
N LYS A 380 21.53 -51.46 -31.00
CA LYS A 380 20.53 -52.56 -31.08
C LYS A 380 19.26 -52.10 -30.32
N SER A 381 18.15 -51.75 -30.97
CA SER A 381 17.13 -52.54 -31.71
C SER A 381 16.17 -53.36 -30.83
N SER A 382 14.88 -53.17 -31.08
CA SER A 382 13.67 -53.80 -30.54
C SER A 382 13.62 -55.33 -30.64
N LEU A 383 12.80 -56.00 -29.81
CA LEU A 383 11.45 -56.54 -30.12
C LEU A 383 11.01 -57.59 -29.07
N GLY A 384 9.73 -57.57 -28.68
CA GLY A 384 8.92 -58.79 -28.49
C GLY A 384 8.70 -59.37 -27.08
N THR A 385 7.46 -59.20 -26.58
CA THR A 385 6.53 -60.19 -25.95
C THR A 385 7.05 -61.09 -24.81
N THR A 386 6.34 -61.27 -23.69
CA THR A 386 5.14 -62.13 -23.55
C THR A 386 4.56 -62.03 -22.12
N THR A 387 3.21 -62.05 -21.99
CA THR A 387 2.35 -62.52 -20.87
C THR A 387 2.44 -61.83 -19.48
N THR A 388 1.36 -61.55 -18.75
CA THR A 388 0.04 -62.23 -18.62
C THR A 388 -1.10 -61.25 -18.34
N GLU A 389 -2.26 -61.57 -18.92
CA GLU A 389 -3.60 -61.09 -18.56
C GLU A 389 -3.98 -61.40 -17.09
N SER A 390 -4.77 -60.52 -16.47
CA SER A 390 -6.03 -60.96 -15.88
C SER A 390 -7.04 -59.80 -15.87
N THR A 391 -8.22 -60.13 -16.36
CA THR A 391 -9.41 -59.30 -16.59
C THR A 391 -10.42 -59.44 -15.45
N LEU A 392 -11.40 -58.51 -15.45
CA LEU A 392 -12.74 -58.55 -14.79
C LEU A 392 -12.73 -58.14 -13.29
N ASN A 393 -13.58 -57.22 -12.80
CA ASN A 393 -14.98 -56.94 -13.13
C ASN A 393 -15.40 -55.51 -12.76
N SER A 394 -16.33 -54.95 -13.55
CA SER A 394 -17.18 -53.83 -13.15
C SER A 394 -18.23 -54.27 -12.14
N VAL A 395 -18.54 -53.42 -11.15
CA VAL A 395 -19.88 -53.36 -10.57
C VAL A 395 -20.25 -51.89 -10.38
N ALA A 396 -21.29 -51.47 -11.11
CA ALA A 396 -22.06 -50.28 -10.83
C ALA A 396 -22.83 -50.46 -9.51
N ILE A 397 -22.84 -49.44 -8.65
CA ILE A 397 -23.91 -49.29 -7.66
C ILE A 397 -24.58 -47.93 -7.88
N THR A 398 -25.76 -48.04 -8.45
CA THR A 398 -26.79 -47.03 -8.56
C THR A 398 -27.38 -46.72 -7.18
N SER A 399 -27.59 -45.42 -6.94
CA SER A 399 -28.64 -44.79 -6.11
C SER A 399 -29.25 -45.56 -4.94
N MET A 400 -29.14 -44.98 -3.74
CA MET A 400 -30.30 -44.87 -2.84
C MET A 400 -30.41 -43.46 -2.27
N LYS A 401 -31.42 -42.73 -2.76
CA LYS A 401 -32.14 -41.70 -2.01
C LYS A 401 -32.75 -42.37 -0.77
N THR A 402 -32.51 -41.79 0.39
CA THR A 402 -33.41 -41.94 1.55
C THR A 402 -33.84 -40.56 2.02
N THR A 403 -35.05 -40.22 1.61
CA THR A 403 -36.00 -39.36 2.30
C THR A 403 -36.04 -39.64 3.80
N LEU A 404 -35.92 -38.59 4.61
CA LEU A 404 -36.64 -38.50 5.88
C LEU A 404 -37.32 -37.13 5.95
N SER A 405 -38.63 -37.13 5.72
CA SER A 405 -39.50 -35.98 5.90
C SER A 405 -40.31 -36.20 7.18
N SER A 406 -40.30 -35.16 8.01
CA SER A 406 -41.38 -34.69 8.89
C SER A 406 -41.80 -35.54 10.09
N GLN A 407 -41.56 -34.99 11.28
CA GLN A 407 -42.69 -34.71 12.19
C GLN A 407 -42.59 -33.30 12.78
N ILE A 408 -43.75 -32.66 12.74
CA ILE A 408 -44.11 -31.31 13.16
C ILE A 408 -44.57 -31.39 14.61
N THR A 409 -44.11 -30.48 15.46
CA THR A 409 -44.91 -30.00 16.59
C THR A 409 -44.76 -28.50 16.70
N SER A 410 -45.87 -27.82 16.42
CA SER A 410 -46.10 -26.40 16.58
C SER A 410 -46.18 -26.02 18.05
N ALA A 411 -45.59 -24.88 18.44
CA ALA A 411 -46.09 -24.07 19.54
C ALA A 411 -45.78 -22.59 19.27
N ALA A 412 -46.77 -21.77 19.57
CA ALA A 412 -47.07 -20.49 18.94
C ALA A 412 -46.31 -19.27 19.50
N LEU A 413 -46.26 -18.28 18.61
CA LEU A 413 -46.00 -16.85 18.77
C LEU A 413 -46.78 -16.23 19.95
N VAL A 414 -46.10 -15.44 20.79
CA VAL A 414 -46.72 -14.35 21.58
C VAL A 414 -45.76 -13.16 21.66
N THR A 415 -46.17 -12.06 21.05
CA THR A 415 -45.61 -10.69 21.12
C THR A 415 -46.28 -9.87 22.26
N PRO A 416 -45.79 -8.66 22.59
CA PRO A 416 -45.64 -8.17 23.96
C PRO A 416 -46.82 -7.34 24.47
N GLN A 417 -46.89 -7.17 25.80
CA GLN A 417 -47.74 -6.16 26.42
C GLN A 417 -46.99 -5.39 27.52
N THR A 418 -47.05 -4.07 27.37
CA THR A 418 -46.67 -2.98 28.28
C THR A 418 -47.32 -3.07 29.66
N THR A 419 -46.59 -2.66 30.70
CA THR A 419 -47.21 -1.91 31.82
C THR A 419 -46.22 -0.93 32.46
N THR A 420 -46.68 0.31 32.53
CA THR A 420 -46.18 1.48 33.24
C THR A 420 -46.39 1.38 34.75
N THR A 421 -45.46 1.90 35.55
CA THR A 421 -45.80 2.55 36.83
C THR A 421 -44.83 3.69 37.13
N SER A 422 -45.42 4.86 37.32
CA SER A 422 -44.83 6.14 37.70
C SER A 422 -44.67 6.23 39.22
N ILE A 423 -43.64 6.93 39.70
CA ILE A 423 -43.70 7.66 40.97
C ILE A 423 -43.09 9.06 40.75
N VAL A 424 -43.75 10.02 41.35
CA VAL A 424 -43.72 11.48 41.16
C VAL A 424 -42.97 12.15 42.32
N SER A 425 -42.44 13.36 42.07
CA SER A 425 -42.04 14.43 43.02
C SER A 425 -40.69 14.26 43.74
N SER A 426 -39.86 15.30 43.95
CA SER A 426 -40.11 16.75 43.95
C SER A 426 -38.80 17.56 44.06
N ALA A 427 -38.91 18.83 43.65
CA ALA A 427 -38.28 20.04 44.20
C ALA A 427 -36.91 20.51 43.69
N SER A 428 -37.03 21.65 42.99
CA SER A 428 -36.08 22.71 42.65
C SER A 428 -35.23 23.22 43.80
N LEU A 429 -34.05 23.77 43.48
CA LEU A 429 -33.64 25.13 43.88
C LEU A 429 -32.55 25.66 42.94
N GLN A 430 -32.84 26.82 42.35
CA GLN A 430 -31.92 27.71 41.65
C GLN A 430 -30.99 28.40 42.66
N THR A 431 -29.75 28.65 42.27
CA THR A 431 -29.13 29.96 42.53
C THR A 431 -28.21 30.32 41.37
N ALA A 432 -28.60 31.38 40.66
CA ALA A 432 -27.75 32.14 39.75
C ALA A 432 -26.87 33.11 40.55
N ILE A 433 -25.63 33.34 40.12
CA ILE A 433 -25.03 34.67 40.24
C ILE A 433 -24.16 34.95 39.01
N THR A 434 -24.35 36.17 38.53
CA THR A 434 -23.98 36.77 37.25
C THR A 434 -22.62 37.48 37.31
N SER A 435 -21.93 37.51 36.17
CA SER A 435 -21.13 38.60 35.57
C SER A 435 -20.14 39.43 36.41
N THR A 436 -18.93 39.66 35.86
CA THR A 436 -18.49 41.02 35.42
C THR A 436 -17.15 41.00 34.66
N LEU A 437 -17.05 41.89 33.68
CA LEU A 437 -15.92 42.14 32.76
C LEU A 437 -15.02 43.31 33.26
N SER A 438 -13.70 43.15 33.07
CA SER A 438 -12.66 44.17 32.73
C SER A 438 -12.33 45.31 33.74
N PRO A 439 -11.19 46.07 33.62
CA PRO A 439 -10.23 46.21 32.50
C PRO A 439 -8.71 46.21 32.86
N ALA A 440 -7.90 46.39 31.80
CA ALA A 440 -6.44 46.34 31.67
C ALA A 440 -5.60 47.39 32.42
N THR A 441 -4.31 47.08 32.61
CA THR A 441 -3.18 48.04 32.48
C THR A 441 -1.82 47.36 32.26
N LYS A 442 -0.99 48.04 31.46
CA LYS A 442 0.37 47.74 30.97
C LYS A 442 1.44 47.77 32.08
N SER A 443 2.55 47.05 31.92
CA SER A 443 3.89 47.66 31.72
C SER A 443 4.99 46.62 31.50
N SER A 444 5.96 47.01 30.66
CA SER A 444 7.10 46.29 30.09
C SER A 444 8.27 46.10 31.07
N SER A 445 9.15 45.11 30.84
CA SER A 445 10.58 45.35 30.52
C SER A 445 11.41 44.07 30.26
N VAL A 446 12.16 44.17 29.17
CA VAL A 446 13.29 43.44 28.55
C VAL A 446 14.36 42.89 29.50
N VAL A 447 14.88 41.67 29.27
CA VAL A 447 16.33 41.33 29.20
C VAL A 447 16.53 40.08 28.32
N SER A 448 17.51 40.16 27.41
CA SER A 448 18.02 39.11 26.50
C SER A 448 19.09 38.25 27.19
N LEU A 449 19.20 36.95 26.85
CA LEU A 449 20.48 36.30 26.49
C LEU A 449 20.25 34.90 25.88
N GLN A 450 20.94 34.65 24.76
CA GLN A 450 21.18 33.35 24.12
C GLN A 450 21.90 32.35 25.05
N THR A 451 21.53 31.07 24.97
CA THR A 451 22.51 29.98 24.79
C THR A 451 21.84 28.73 24.20
N ALA A 452 22.46 28.19 23.15
CA ALA A 452 22.22 26.84 22.66
C ALA A 452 22.87 25.83 23.60
N THR A 453 22.18 24.73 23.90
CA THR A 453 22.80 23.48 24.35
C THR A 453 21.91 22.30 24.02
N THR A 454 22.37 21.50 23.07
CA THR A 454 22.11 20.06 22.90
C THR A 454 22.23 19.35 24.24
N SER A 455 21.30 18.45 24.57
CA SER A 455 21.43 17.53 25.70
C SER A 455 20.77 16.20 25.39
N THR A 456 21.57 15.33 24.78
CA THR A 456 21.48 13.87 24.87
C THR A 456 21.69 13.44 26.32
N LEU A 457 20.78 12.64 26.90
CA LEU A 457 21.01 11.96 28.17
C LEU A 457 20.73 10.46 28.02
N SER A 458 21.82 9.71 27.91
CA SER A 458 21.92 8.26 28.20
C SER A 458 22.02 8.02 29.72
N PRO A 459 21.79 6.79 30.20
CA PRO A 459 21.33 6.52 31.57
C PRO A 459 22.45 6.29 32.60
N THR A 460 22.13 6.55 33.87
CA THR A 460 22.98 6.27 35.04
C THR A 460 22.62 4.93 35.68
N THR A 461 23.57 4.00 35.70
CA THR A 461 23.49 2.71 36.38
C THR A 461 23.58 2.86 37.91
N THR A 462 22.72 2.15 38.66
CA THR A 462 22.98 1.82 40.07
C THR A 462 22.65 0.34 40.30
N SER A 463 23.67 -0.43 40.69
CA SER A 463 23.58 -1.87 40.99
C SER A 463 23.22 -2.11 42.45
N THR A 464 22.23 -2.97 42.73
CA THR A 464 22.14 -3.72 43.99
C THR A 464 21.56 -5.11 43.70
N SER A 465 22.18 -6.15 44.26
CA SER A 465 21.87 -7.56 44.01
C SER A 465 20.86 -8.15 44.99
N SER A 466 20.29 -9.28 44.53
CA SER A 466 19.79 -10.47 45.25
C SER A 466 18.37 -10.50 45.85
N GLY A 467 17.51 -11.34 45.24
CA GLY A 467 16.30 -11.92 45.82
C GLY A 467 15.37 -12.54 44.77
N SER A 468 15.36 -13.87 44.64
CA SER A 468 14.65 -14.62 43.59
C SER A 468 13.14 -14.76 43.83
N THR A 469 12.34 -14.16 42.95
CA THR A 469 11.00 -14.61 42.50
C THR A 469 10.68 -13.85 41.21
N SER A 470 10.54 -14.56 40.07
CA SER A 470 10.01 -14.07 38.78
C SER A 470 9.98 -12.54 38.60
N SER A 471 11.14 -11.90 38.49
CA SER A 471 11.21 -10.45 38.44
C SER A 471 11.01 -9.96 37.01
N ASP A 472 9.92 -9.25 36.79
CA ASP A 472 9.70 -8.40 35.62
C ASP A 472 10.97 -7.57 35.29
N SER A 473 11.24 -7.35 34.01
CA SER A 473 12.29 -6.42 33.57
C SER A 473 12.03 -5.02 34.15
N THR A 474 13.05 -4.17 34.23
CA THR A 474 12.88 -2.77 34.64
C THR A 474 11.89 -2.05 33.71
N ALA A 475 11.94 -2.35 32.40
CA ALA A 475 11.03 -1.82 31.41
C ALA A 475 9.60 -2.31 31.62
N ARG A 476 9.39 -3.61 31.89
CA ARG A 476 8.08 -4.18 32.25
C ARG A 476 7.49 -3.52 33.49
N THR A 477 8.32 -3.27 34.50
CA THR A 477 7.89 -2.59 35.73
C THR A 477 7.43 -1.15 35.44
N LEU A 478 8.18 -0.43 34.60
CA LEU A 478 7.83 0.94 34.19
C LEU A 478 6.55 0.97 33.33
N ALA A 479 6.37 0.01 32.44
CA ALA A 479 5.14 -0.13 31.64
C ALA A 479 3.91 -0.33 32.53
N LYS A 480 4.00 -1.21 33.54
CA LYS A 480 2.94 -1.42 34.54
C LYS A 480 2.60 -0.16 35.33
N GLU A 481 3.61 0.61 35.74
CA GLU A 481 3.41 1.88 36.44
C GLU A 481 2.72 2.92 35.56
N LEU A 482 3.10 3.04 34.28
CA LEU A 482 2.41 3.92 33.32
C LEU A 482 0.96 3.51 33.12
N ASN A 483 0.68 2.21 32.98
CA ASN A 483 -0.68 1.69 32.86
C ASN A 483 -1.55 1.97 34.09
N ALA A 484 -0.98 1.88 35.29
CA ALA A 484 -1.67 2.27 36.51
C ALA A 484 -2.03 3.77 36.53
N GLN A 485 -1.19 4.63 35.94
CA GLN A 485 -1.49 6.05 35.77
C GLN A 485 -2.60 6.28 34.74
N TYR A 486 -2.55 5.60 33.59
CA TYR A 486 -3.59 5.69 32.56
C TYR A 486 -4.95 5.23 33.09
N ALA A 487 -5.00 4.11 33.81
CA ALA A 487 -6.22 3.62 34.47
C ALA A 487 -6.79 4.63 35.49
N ALA A 488 -5.94 5.45 36.10
CA ALA A 488 -6.34 6.54 36.99
C ALA A 488 -6.70 7.85 36.25
N GLY A 489 -6.76 7.84 34.91
CA GLY A 489 -7.02 9.01 34.08
C GLY A 489 -5.87 10.02 34.03
N LYS A 490 -4.64 9.59 34.37
CA LYS A 490 -3.45 10.45 34.37
C LYS A 490 -2.59 10.15 33.15
N LEU A 491 -2.48 11.13 32.25
CA LEU A 491 -1.66 11.03 31.04
C LEU A 491 -0.19 11.30 31.39
N ASN A 492 0.56 10.22 31.67
CA ASN A 492 1.96 10.22 32.15
C ASN A 492 2.17 10.98 33.47
N GLY A 493 1.12 11.11 34.29
CA GLY A 493 1.20 11.75 35.60
C GLY A 493 1.31 13.28 35.57
N LYS A 494 1.10 13.93 34.41
CA LYS A 494 1.23 15.40 34.25
C LYS A 494 -0.12 16.06 33.91
N SER A 495 -0.30 17.29 34.37
CA SER A 495 -1.48 18.13 34.05
C SER A 495 -1.35 18.90 32.74
N THR A 496 -0.14 18.98 32.19
CA THR A 496 0.21 19.65 30.93
C THR A 496 1.09 18.71 30.13
N CYS A 497 1.00 18.78 28.81
CA CYS A 497 1.75 17.91 27.91
C CYS A 497 2.74 18.69 27.05
N THR A 498 3.78 18.00 26.60
CA THR A 498 4.76 18.53 25.63
C THR A 498 4.34 18.13 24.23
N GLU A 499 4.52 19.00 23.23
CA GLU A 499 4.17 18.69 21.84
C GLU A 499 4.73 17.32 21.40
N GLY A 500 3.88 16.47 20.84
CA GLY A 500 4.23 15.11 20.42
C GLY A 500 4.34 14.08 21.55
N GLU A 501 4.12 14.46 22.82
CA GLU A 501 4.06 13.50 23.93
C GLU A 501 2.87 12.55 23.74
N ILE A 502 3.08 11.25 24.00
CA ILE A 502 2.09 10.19 23.82
C ILE A 502 1.69 9.61 25.18
N ALA A 503 0.40 9.31 25.34
CA ALA A 503 -0.18 8.64 26.50
C ALA A 503 -1.39 7.79 26.09
N CYS A 504 -1.92 7.00 27.02
CA CYS A 504 -3.20 6.30 26.83
C CYS A 504 -4.25 6.86 27.79
N SER A 505 -5.49 7.01 27.33
CA SER A 505 -6.61 7.35 28.20
C SER A 505 -7.06 6.14 29.03
N ALA A 506 -7.86 6.39 30.06
CA ALA A 506 -8.39 5.33 30.92
C ALA A 506 -9.33 4.35 30.20
N ASP A 507 -9.92 4.77 29.09
CA ASP A 507 -10.78 3.97 28.20
C ASP A 507 -10.01 3.37 27.01
N GLY A 508 -8.68 3.40 27.03
CA GLY A 508 -7.84 2.70 26.04
C GLY A 508 -7.64 3.43 24.72
N LYS A 509 -7.94 4.73 24.65
CA LYS A 509 -7.67 5.55 23.45
C LYS A 509 -6.23 6.03 23.44
N PHE A 510 -5.69 6.17 22.24
CA PHE A 510 -4.40 6.79 22.04
C PHE A 510 -4.50 8.30 22.20
N ALA A 511 -3.62 8.91 22.99
CA ALA A 511 -3.59 10.35 23.20
C ALA A 511 -2.24 10.92 22.76
N VAL A 512 -2.27 11.95 21.91
CA VAL A 512 -1.10 12.72 21.50
C VAL A 512 -1.26 14.17 21.91
N CYS A 513 -0.20 14.78 22.43
CA CYS A 513 -0.20 16.18 22.75
C CYS A 513 -0.02 17.03 21.48
N ASN A 514 -1.01 17.86 21.19
CA ASN A 514 -1.00 18.81 20.09
C ASN A 514 -1.42 20.20 20.60
N HIS A 515 -0.58 21.21 20.37
CA HIS A 515 -0.76 22.57 20.88
C HIS A 515 -1.00 22.64 22.39
N SER A 516 -0.23 21.88 23.18
CA SER A 516 -0.36 21.77 24.65
C SER A 516 -1.72 21.22 25.13
N ALA A 517 -2.48 20.56 24.26
CA ALA A 517 -3.71 19.87 24.58
C ALA A 517 -3.65 18.40 24.14
N TRP A 518 -4.26 17.52 24.92
CA TRP A 518 -4.37 16.11 24.55
C TRP A 518 -5.46 15.90 23.51
N VAL A 519 -5.09 15.34 22.38
CA VAL A 519 -5.98 14.89 21.31
C VAL A 519 -6.09 13.38 21.38
N TYR A 520 -7.31 12.87 21.42
CA TYR A 520 -7.60 11.44 21.58
C TYR A 520 -8.02 10.83 20.25
N MET A 521 -7.53 9.63 19.97
CA MET A 521 -7.81 8.85 18.78
C MET A 521 -8.19 7.43 19.19
N GLU A 522 -9.23 6.89 18.57
CA GLU A 522 -9.60 5.50 18.78
C GLU A 522 -8.51 4.59 18.21
N CYS A 523 -8.21 3.52 18.94
CA CYS A 523 -7.39 2.45 18.40
C CYS A 523 -8.18 1.65 17.36
N ALA A 524 -7.48 1.00 16.43
CA ALA A 524 -8.10 0.11 15.45
C ALA A 524 -8.86 -1.04 16.15
N SER A 525 -9.86 -1.61 15.48
CA SER A 525 -10.66 -2.71 16.03
C SER A 525 -9.77 -3.87 16.50
N GLY A 526 -9.99 -4.36 17.72
CA GLY A 526 -9.18 -5.42 18.34
C GLY A 526 -7.89 -4.94 19.01
N THR A 527 -7.64 -3.63 19.04
CA THR A 527 -6.50 -3.02 19.74
C THR A 527 -6.95 -2.02 20.82
N THR A 528 -6.11 -1.81 21.82
CA THR A 528 -6.28 -0.83 22.90
C THR A 528 -4.95 -0.17 23.21
N CYS A 529 -4.95 1.08 23.64
CA CYS A 529 -3.73 1.79 24.01
C CYS A 529 -3.31 1.39 25.42
N TYR A 530 -2.09 0.86 25.56
CA TYR A 530 -1.42 0.65 26.85
C TYR A 530 0.10 0.72 26.68
N ALA A 531 0.81 0.90 27.79
CA ALA A 531 2.26 0.82 27.84
C ALA A 531 2.75 -0.63 27.90
N TYR A 532 3.77 -0.96 27.12
CA TYR A 532 4.42 -2.28 27.11
C TYR A 532 5.93 -2.17 26.92
N ASP A 533 6.69 -3.16 27.39
CA ASP A 533 8.11 -3.29 27.09
C ASP A 533 8.37 -4.17 25.86
N SER A 534 9.42 -3.79 25.13
CA SER A 534 10.11 -4.63 24.15
C SER A 534 11.61 -4.50 24.40
N GLY A 535 12.24 -5.58 24.85
CA GLY A 535 13.60 -5.54 25.39
C GLY A 535 13.69 -4.65 26.64
N ASP A 536 14.62 -3.69 26.63
CA ASP A 536 14.82 -2.74 27.73
C ASP A 536 14.07 -1.40 27.54
N SER A 537 13.23 -1.30 26.50
CA SER A 537 12.49 -0.07 26.15
C SER A 537 11.01 -0.21 26.50
N VAL A 538 10.37 0.92 26.83
CA VAL A 538 8.92 1.02 27.07
C VAL A 538 8.27 1.85 25.97
N TYR A 539 7.18 1.33 25.43
CA TYR A 539 6.39 1.92 24.36
C TYR A 539 4.98 2.17 24.89
N THR A 540 4.33 3.22 24.39
CA THR A 540 2.93 3.55 24.67
C THR A 540 2.23 3.78 23.33
N GLN A 541 1.39 2.84 22.90
CA GLN A 541 0.68 2.90 21.62
C GLN A 541 -0.51 1.92 21.61
N CYS A 542 -1.33 1.95 20.56
CA CYS A 542 -2.35 0.93 20.32
C CYS A 542 -1.68 -0.43 20.05
N ASN A 543 -2.09 -1.46 20.77
CA ASN A 543 -1.62 -2.83 20.60
C ASN A 543 -2.77 -3.81 20.88
N PHE A 544 -2.62 -5.08 20.52
CA PHE A 544 -3.69 -6.08 20.61
C PHE A 544 -4.23 -6.21 22.04
N SER A 545 -5.55 -6.06 22.21
CA SER A 545 -6.18 -6.03 23.54
C SER A 545 -6.00 -7.32 24.34
N TYR A 546 -5.80 -8.47 23.68
CA TYR A 546 -5.57 -9.74 24.39
C TYR A 546 -4.20 -9.82 25.08
N LEU A 547 -3.25 -8.94 24.74
CA LEU A 547 -1.94 -8.86 25.37
C LEU A 547 -1.91 -7.90 26.56
N GLU A 548 -2.90 -7.03 26.68
CA GLU A 548 -3.00 -5.96 27.69
C GLU A 548 -2.81 -6.51 29.11
N SER A 549 -3.45 -7.64 29.44
CA SER A 549 -3.40 -8.25 30.78
C SER A 549 -2.00 -8.62 31.28
N ASN A 550 -1.00 -8.69 30.39
CA ASN A 550 0.39 -8.95 30.78
C ASN A 550 1.09 -7.70 31.38
N TYR A 551 0.44 -6.54 31.32
CA TYR A 551 1.01 -5.24 31.62
C TYR A 551 0.20 -4.42 32.64
N PHE A 552 -0.75 -5.07 33.33
CA PHE A 552 -1.59 -4.47 34.38
C PHE A 552 -1.51 -5.23 35.69
#